data_AF-A0A178WF76-F1
#
_entry.id   AF-A0A178WF76-F1
#
_cell.length_a   1.000
_cell.length_b   1.000
_cell.length_c   1.000
_cell.angle_alpha   90.00
_cell.angle_beta   90.00
_cell.angle_gamma   90.00
#
_symmetry.space_group_name_H-M   'P 1'
#
loop_
_entity.id
_entity.type
_entity.pdbx_description
1 polymer ?
#
loop_
_entity_poly.entity_id
_entity_poly.type
_entity_poly.pdbx_seq_one_letter_code
_entity_poly.pdbx_strand_id
1 'polypeptide(L)' 'MRYYKEFIAYRAGNIDRCGALRRWVVRNDGIYLVRDRNPQPKFHHAWNKTK' A
#
# COMPACT_ATOMS: atom_id res chain seq x y z
N MET A 1 -1.80 -16.33 -15.60
CA MET A 1 -1.59 -16.00 -14.18
C MET A 1 -2.16 -14.61 -13.90
N ARG A 2 -3.19 -14.50 -13.05
CA ARG A 2 -3.73 -13.20 -12.61
C ARG A 2 -3.16 -12.87 -11.23
N TYR A 3 -2.74 -11.62 -11.05
CA TYR A 3 -2.26 -11.09 -9.77
C TYR A 3 -3.36 -10.23 -9.17
N TYR A 4 -3.87 -10.61 -8.01
CA TYR A 4 -4.88 -9.81 -7.31
C TYR A 4 -4.66 -9.84 -5.80
N LYS A 5 -5.10 -8.78 -5.12
CA LYS A 5 -5.12 -8.69 -3.66
C LYS A 5 -6.12 -7.63 -3.25
N GLU A 6 -7.11 -8.02 -2.46
CA GLU A 6 -7.98 -7.05 -1.78
C GLU A 6 -7.28 -6.55 -0.52
N PHE A 7 -7.28 -5.24 -0.31
CA PHE A 7 -6.69 -4.64 0.88
C PHE A 7 -7.30 -3.27 1.20
N ILE A 8 -7.11 -2.85 2.46
CA ILE A 8 -7.57 -1.56 2.95
C ILE A 8 -6.52 -0.50 2.59
N ALA A 9 -6.79 0.31 1.57
CA ALA A 9 -5.90 1.38 1.14
C ALA A 9 -5.79 2.53 2.15
N TYR A 10 -6.83 2.75 2.95
CA TYR A 10 -6.85 3.79 3.97
C TYR A 10 -7.73 3.38 5.14
N ARG A 11 -7.19 3.49 6.35
CA ARG A 11 -7.97 3.41 7.59
C ARG A 11 -8.02 4.82 8.18
N ALA A 12 -9.20 5.41 8.18
CA ALA A 12 -9.47 6.65 8.90
C ALA A 12 -9.02 6.45 10.36
N GLY A 13 -8.18 7.36 10.85
CA GLY A 13 -7.69 7.39 12.22
C GLY A 13 -7.95 8.78 12.82
N ASN A 14 -7.36 9.06 13.99
CA ASN A 14 -7.51 10.34 14.70
C ASN A 14 -7.42 11.57 13.79
N ILE A 15 -8.09 12.64 14.21
CA ILE A 15 -8.30 13.94 13.53
C ILE A 15 -7.03 14.53 12.89
N ASP A 16 -5.83 14.22 13.39
CA ASP A 16 -4.52 14.71 12.89
C ASP A 16 -4.04 14.11 11.54
N ARG A 17 -4.93 13.51 10.74
CA ARG A 17 -4.58 12.91 9.44
C ARG A 17 -4.69 13.88 8.26
N CYS A 18 -5.26 15.07 8.45
CA CYS A 18 -5.30 16.10 7.42
C CYS A 18 -3.87 16.48 7.03
N GLY A 19 -3.51 16.27 5.76
CA GLY A 19 -2.16 16.52 5.23
C GLY A 19 -1.22 15.30 5.22
N ALA A 20 -1.65 14.11 5.65
CA ALA A 20 -0.82 12.90 5.57
C ALA A 20 -1.03 12.14 4.26
N LEU A 21 -0.09 12.23 3.32
CA LEU A 21 -0.16 11.52 2.05
C LEU A 21 0.29 10.06 2.17
N ARG A 22 -0.46 9.17 1.52
CA ARG A 22 -0.13 7.74 1.35
C ARG A 22 -0.10 7.43 -0.13
N ARG A 23 1.03 6.92 -0.62
CA ARG A 23 1.18 6.47 -2.00
C ARG A 23 1.36 4.97 -2.01
N TRP A 24 0.46 4.28 -2.70
CA TRP A 24 0.54 2.85 -2.95
C TRP A 24 1.29 2.60 -4.26
N VAL A 25 2.31 1.76 -4.23
CA VAL A 25 3.16 1.46 -5.38
C VAL A 25 3.08 -0.04 -5.67
N VAL A 26 2.69 -0.38 -6.90
CA VAL A 26 2.62 -1.76 -7.38
C VAL A 26 3.96 -2.16 -7.99
N ARG A 27 4.47 -3.33 -7.61
CA ARG A 27 5.65 -3.99 -8.18
C ARG A 27 5.34 -5.47 -8.48
N ASN A 28 6.26 -6.14 -9.18
CA ASN A 28 6.08 -7.54 -9.62
C ASN A 28 5.90 -8.54 -8.46
N ASP A 29 6.52 -8.26 -7.32
CA ASP A 29 6.50 -9.08 -6.11
C ASP A 29 5.33 -8.73 -5.17
N GLY A 30 4.82 -7.51 -5.22
CA GLY A 30 3.71 -7.08 -4.40
C GLY A 30 3.41 -5.58 -4.40
N ILE A 31 2.72 -5.16 -3.35
CA ILE A 31 2.24 -3.80 -3.13
C ILE A 31 3.04 -3.18 -1.99
N TYR A 32 3.52 -1.96 -2.23
CA TYR A 32 4.32 -1.17 -1.31
C TYR A 32 3.57 0.10 -0.88
N LEU A 33 3.87 0.58 0.32
CA LEU A 33 3.32 1.81 0.87
C LEU A 33 4.45 2.81 1.14
N VAL A 34 4.31 4.00 0.56
CA VAL A 34 5.09 5.19 0.91
C VAL A 34 4.21 6.11 1.75
N ARG A 35 4.74 6.61 2.87
CA ARG A 35 4.06 7.56 3.76
C ARG A 35 4.84 8.87 3.74
N ASP A 36 4.16 10.00 3.67
CA ASP A 36 4.73 11.35 3.49
C ASP A 36 6.13 11.58 4.10
N ARG A 37 6.26 11.46 5.43
CA ARG A 37 7.51 11.72 6.17
C ARG A 37 8.60 10.67 5.97
N ASN A 38 8.33 9.58 5.27
CA ASN A 38 9.29 8.54 4.95
C ASN A 38 9.15 8.10 3.48
N PRO A 39 10.02 8.60 2.59
CA PRO A 39 9.95 8.31 1.16
C PRO A 39 10.24 6.85 0.82
N GLN A 40 10.76 6.05 1.77
CA GLN A 40 11.10 4.65 1.51
C GLN A 40 9.83 3.79 1.39
N PRO A 41 9.59 3.16 0.21
CA PRO A 41 8.47 2.26 0.03
C PRO A 41 8.65 1.02 0.91
N LYS A 42 7.67 0.75 1.78
CA LYS A 42 7.66 -0.44 2.62
C LYS A 42 6.77 -1.52 2.00
N PHE A 43 7.29 -2.73 1.89
CA PHE A 43 6.50 -3.88 1.44
C PHE A 43 5.30 -4.10 2.38
N HIS A 44 4.11 -4.24 1.80
CA HIS A 44 2.87 -4.33 2.57
C HIS A 44 2.07 -5.59 2.24
N HIS A 45 1.95 -5.95 0.96
CA HIS A 45 1.20 -7.14 0.54
C HIS A 45 1.87 -7.87 -0.61
N ALA A 46 1.90 -9.20 -0.54
CA ALA A 46 2.22 -10.06 -1.67
C ALA A 46 0.99 -10.26 -2.57
N TRP A 47 1.22 -10.49 -3.87
CA TRP A 47 0.16 -10.88 -4.80
C TRP A 47 -0.35 -12.29 -4.55
N ASN A 48 -1.67 -12.49 -4.61
CA ASN A 48 -2.20 -13.83 -4.81
C ASN A 48 -1.99 -14.19 -6.29
N LYS A 49 -1.24 -15.28 -6.52
CA LYS A 49 -0.97 -15.80 -7.86
C LYS A 49 -1.96 -16.93 -8.12
N THR A 50 -2.94 -16.72 -9.01
CA THR A 50 -3.71 -17.86 -9.54
C THR A 50 -2.89 -18.56 -10.61
N LYS A 51 -2.69 -19.87 -10.41
CA LYS A 51 -2.06 -20.75 -11.40
C LYS A 51 -2.92 -20.81 -12.66
#